data_AF-W6DGA5-F1
#
_entry.id   AF-W6DGA5-F1
#
_cell.length_a   1.000
_cell.length_b   1.000
_cell.length_c   1.000
_cell.angle_alpha   90.00
_cell.angle_beta   90.00
_cell.angle_gamma   90.00
#
_symmetry.space_group_name_H-M   'P 1'
#
loop_
_entity.id
_entity.type
_entity.pdbx_description
1 polymer ?
#
loop_
_entity_poly.entity_id
_entity_poly.type
_entity_poly.pdbx_seq_one_letter_code
_entity_poly.pdbx_strand_id
1 'polypeptide(L)' 'SSVSFKNMFYTDTPQSVIKQRCEQTLDLANENADITFFAADNRFSYNHTIWSNDPVMQPDQINKVVALGDSLS' A
#
# COMPACT_ATOMS: atom_id res chain seq x y z
N SER A 1 3.61 15.62 -0.98
CA SER A 1 2.23 16.05 -0.67
C SER A 1 2.13 17.56 -0.63
N SER A 2 0.95 18.12 -0.95
CA SER A 2 0.62 19.55 -0.72
C SER A 2 0.27 19.86 0.74
N VAL A 3 0.12 18.83 1.61
CA VAL A 3 -0.02 18.93 3.07
C VAL A 3 0.78 17.82 3.72
N SER A 4 1.79 18.14 4.53
CA SER A 4 2.78 17.17 5.07
C SER A 4 2.16 15.89 5.65
N PHE A 5 1.07 16.01 6.41
CA PHE A 5 0.43 14.86 7.08
C PHE A 5 -0.44 13.99 6.15
N LYS A 6 -0.81 14.46 4.96
CA LYS A 6 -1.57 13.70 3.96
C LYS A 6 -0.64 13.25 2.84
N ASN A 7 0.39 12.49 3.18
CA ASN A 7 1.38 12.03 2.21
C ASN A 7 1.01 10.68 1.60
N MET A 8 1.52 10.45 0.39
CA MET A 8 1.47 9.18 -0.33
C MET A 8 2.87 8.86 -0.81
N PHE A 9 3.34 7.63 -0.57
CA PHE A 9 4.67 7.19 -0.92
C PHE A 9 4.64 6.45 -2.26
N TYR A 10 5.30 7.01 -3.27
CA TYR A 10 5.36 6.44 -4.62
C TYR A 10 6.62 5.58 -4.75
N THR A 11 6.47 4.33 -5.18
CA THR A 11 7.58 3.37 -5.32
C THR A 11 7.38 2.48 -6.54
N ASP A 12 8.47 1.96 -7.11
CA ASP A 12 8.40 0.96 -8.18
C ASP A 12 8.25 -0.48 -7.63
N THR A 13 8.27 -0.64 -6.30
CA THR A 13 8.09 -1.95 -5.66
C THR A 13 6.64 -2.41 -5.82
N PRO A 14 6.38 -3.64 -6.33
CA PRO A 14 5.02 -4.16 -6.45
C PRO A 14 4.35 -4.37 -5.08
N GLN A 15 3.05 -4.10 -5.01
CA GLN A 15 2.23 -4.34 -3.80
C GLN A 15 2.33 -5.78 -3.28
N SER A 16 2.45 -6.76 -4.17
CA SER A 16 2.62 -8.18 -3.84
C SER A 16 3.91 -8.44 -3.06
N VAL A 17 5.00 -7.79 -3.43
CA VAL A 17 6.30 -7.92 -2.74
C VAL A 17 6.24 -7.30 -1.36
N ILE A 18 5.59 -6.15 -1.21
CA ILE A 18 5.41 -5.48 0.09
C ILE A 18 4.58 -6.38 1.02
N LYS A 19 3.44 -6.87 0.53
CA LYS A 19 2.57 -7.79 1.27
C LYS A 19 3.32 -9.05 1.72
N GLN A 20 4.05 -9.69 0.79
CA GLN A 20 4.84 -10.88 1.08
C GLN A 20 5.87 -10.63 2.20
N ARG A 21 6.53 -9.47 2.19
CA ARG A 21 7.49 -9.11 3.25
C ARG A 21 6.80 -8.94 4.60
N CYS A 22 5.63 -8.31 4.65
CA CYS A 22 4.84 -8.23 5.88
C CYS A 22 4.43 -9.61 6.41
N GLU A 23 3.92 -10.48 5.55
CA GLU A 23 3.53 -11.85 5.89
C GLU A 23 4.71 -12.65 6.46
N GLN A 24 5.86 -12.63 5.77
CA GLN A 24 7.07 -13.33 6.22
C GLN A 24 7.64 -12.75 7.52
N THR A 25 7.48 -11.45 7.76
CA THR A 25 8.02 -10.79 8.96
C THR A 25 7.16 -11.07 10.19
N LEU A 26 5.84 -11.09 10.01
CA LEU A 26 4.91 -11.35 11.11
C LEU A 26 4.78 -12.85 11.41
N ASP A 27 5.07 -13.72 10.43
CA ASP A 27 5.06 -15.19 10.55
C ASP A 27 3.83 -15.73 11.30
N LEU A 28 2.66 -15.19 10.94
CA LEU A 28 1.41 -15.51 11.62
C LEU A 28 0.96 -16.91 11.22
N ALA A 29 0.84 -17.81 12.20
CA ALA A 29 0.38 -19.18 12.01
C ALA A 29 -1.14 -19.30 11.71
N ASN A 30 -1.87 -18.19 11.60
CA ASN A 30 -3.31 -18.17 11.40
C ASN A 30 -3.65 -17.64 10.00
N GLU A 31 -4.47 -18.40 9.27
CA GLU A 31 -4.91 -18.08 7.90
C GLU A 31 -5.82 -16.84 7.81
N ASN A 32 -6.37 -16.37 8.94
CA ASN A 32 -7.31 -15.24 8.99
C ASN A 32 -6.66 -13.91 9.40
N ALA A 33 -5.37 -13.73 9.15
CA ALA A 33 -4.72 -12.45 9.42
C ALA A 33 -5.03 -11.44 8.32
N ASP A 34 -5.93 -10.48 8.60
CA ASP A 34 -6.28 -9.37 7.70
C ASP A 34 -5.14 -8.33 7.63
N ILE A 35 -4.00 -8.72 7.04
CA ILE A 35 -2.80 -7.90 6.98
C ILE A 35 -3.02 -6.69 6.06
N THR A 36 -2.77 -5.51 6.62
CA THR A 36 -2.70 -4.22 5.90
C THR A 36 -1.34 -3.57 6.17
N PHE A 37 -0.89 -2.68 5.28
CA PHE A 37 0.45 -2.09 5.37
C PHE A 37 0.46 -0.64 4.85
N PHE A 38 1.36 0.17 5.41
CA PHE A 38 1.49 1.60 5.16
C PHE A 38 2.96 2.03 5.17
N ALA A 39 3.29 3.15 4.53
CA ALA A 39 4.60 3.78 4.65
C ALA A 39 4.67 4.63 5.92
N ALA A 40 5.75 4.46 6.68
CA ALA A 40 6.06 5.23 7.88
C ALA A 40 7.58 5.28 8.06
N ASP A 41 8.14 6.48 8.23
CA ASP A 41 9.58 6.64 8.48
C ASP A 41 9.94 6.32 9.94
N ASN A 42 9.01 6.55 10.86
CA ASN A 42 9.19 6.28 12.28
C ASN A 42 7.85 5.97 12.96
N ARG A 43 7.91 5.56 14.23
CA ARG A 43 6.72 5.16 15.02
C ARG A 43 5.67 6.26 15.24
N PHE A 44 6.01 7.53 15.01
CA PHE A 44 5.10 8.67 15.15
C PHE A 44 4.56 9.16 13.80
N SER A 45 5.00 8.57 12.69
CA SER A 45 4.42 8.84 11.38
C SER A 45 2.96 8.39 11.32
N TYR A 46 2.17 9.08 10.51
CA TYR A 46 0.83 8.60 10.16
C TYR A 46 0.92 7.42 9.19
N ASN A 47 -0.19 6.70 9.02
CA ASN A 47 -0.33 5.66 8.02
C ASN A 47 -0.45 6.29 6.63
N HIS A 48 0.65 6.36 5.89
CA HIS A 48 0.66 6.88 4.52
C HIS A 48 0.44 5.75 3.51
N THR A 49 -0.46 5.97 2.55
CA THR A 49 -0.71 5.02 1.45
C THR A 49 0.56 4.81 0.63
N ILE A 50 0.83 3.57 0.23
CA ILE A 50 1.90 3.22 -0.71
C ILE A 50 1.31 3.05 -2.10
N TRP A 51 1.76 3.86 -3.06
CA TRP A 51 1.38 3.76 -4.46
C TRP A 51 2.50 3.11 -5.27
N SER A 52 2.21 1.96 -5.89
CA SER A 52 3.15 1.34 -6.84
C SER A 52 3.02 2.00 -8.22
N ASN A 53 4.10 2.62 -8.70
CA ASN A 53 4.15 3.23 -10.01
C ASN A 53 3.96 2.18 -11.11
N ASP A 54 3.32 2.61 -12.20
CA ASP A 54 3.13 1.75 -13.36
C ASP A 54 4.40 1.71 -14.22
N PRO A 55 4.73 0.54 -14.78
CA PRO A 55 5.83 0.43 -15.73
C PRO A 55 5.49 1.20 -17.01
N VAL A 56 6.53 1.69 -17.71
CA VAL A 56 6.38 2.35 -19.01
C VAL A 56 5.69 1.45 -20.04
N MET A 57 6.00 0.15 -20.01
CA MET A 57 5.33 -0.86 -20.83
C MET A 57 4.16 -1.45 -20.04
N GLN A 58 2.97 -0.92 -20.25
CA GLN A 58 1.76 -1.38 -19.60
C GLN A 58 0.84 -2.10 -20.60
N PRO A 59 0.37 -3.32 -20.30
CA PRO A 59 -0.67 -3.97 -21.09
C PRO A 59 -2.02 -3.23 -20.96
N ASP A 60 -2.86 -3.31 -22.00
CA ASP A 60 -4.21 -2.72 -22.02
C ASP A 60 -5.20 -3.49 -21.12
N GLN A 61 -4.97 -3.42 -19.81
CA GLN A 61 -5.78 -4.06 -18.78
C GLN A 61 -5.87 -3.20 -17.51
N ILE A 62 -6.91 -3.44 -16.71
CA ILE A 62 -7.08 -2.80 -15.40
C ILE A 62 -5.96 -3.27 -14.47
N ASN A 63 -5.29 -2.32 -13.81
CA ASN A 63 -4.16 -2.61 -12.91
C ASN A 63 -4.37 -2.11 -11.46
N LYS A 64 -5.38 -1.27 -11.21
CA LYS A 64 -5.68 -0.64 -9.91
C LYS A 64 -7.17 -0.33 -9.79
N VAL A 65 -7.65 -0.25 -8.55
CA VAL A 65 -8.99 0.25 -8.21
C VAL A 65 -8.82 1.49 -7.33
N VAL A 66 -9.52 2.58 -7.68
CA VAL A 66 -9.54 3.82 -6.90
C VAL A 66 -10.97 4.06 -6.42
N ALA A 67 -11.17 4.06 -5.11
CA ALA A 67 -12.48 4.27 -4.50
C ALA A 67 -12.72 5.77 -4.23
N LEU A 68 -13.92 6.25 -4.59
CA LEU A 68 -14.43 7.57 -4.27
C LEU A 68 -15.79 7.38 -3.59
N GLY A 69 -15.97 7.91 -2.38
CA GLY A 69 -17.17 7.64 -1.59
C GLY A 69 -17.19 8.36 -0.26
N ASP A 70 -18.02 7.82 0.64
CA ASP A 70 -18.20 8.29 2.02
C ASP A 70 -17.82 7.19 3.02
N SER A 71 -18.42 7.18 4.21
CA SER A 71 -18.10 6.24 5.29
C SER A 71 -18.41 4.77 5.00
N LEU A 72 -19.16 4.44 3.95
CA LEU A 72 -19.42 3.04 3.57
C LEU A 72 -18.31 2.41 2.72
N SER A 73 -17.38 3.23 2.22
CA SER A 73 -16.23 2.82 1.40
C SER A 73 -14.94 2.84 2.20
#